data_AF-A0AAU7KEA2-F1
#
_entry.id   AF-A0AAU7KEA2-F1
#
_cell.length_a   1.000
_cell.length_b   1.000
_cell.length_c   1.000
_cell.angle_alpha   90.00
_cell.angle_beta   90.00
_cell.angle_gamma   90.00
#
_symmetry.space_group_name_H-M   'P 1'
#
loop_
_entity.id
_entity.type
_entity.pdbx_description
1 polymer ?
#
loop_
_entity_poly.entity_id
_entity_poly.type
_entity_poly.pdbx_seq_one_letter_code
_entity_poly.pdbx_strand_id
1 'polypeptide(L)' 'MYQDPKRVRSRYGAINLDQYEARLIDALVDYTGLDKAALLRQLVLKEALETLGVADLDTRTLQPRAS' A
#
# COMPACT_ATOMS: atom_id res chain seq x y z
N MET A 1 -25.62 -6.85 10.53
CA MET A 1 -24.40 -6.49 9.77
C MET A 1 -23.21 -7.18 10.44
N TYR A 2 -22.90 -8.41 10.04
CA TYR A 2 -21.75 -9.15 10.59
C TYR A 2 -20.49 -8.52 9.98
N GLN A 3 -19.79 -7.70 10.76
CA GLN A 3 -18.46 -7.23 10.37
C GLN A 3 -17.57 -8.47 10.33
N ASP A 4 -17.11 -8.84 9.13
CA ASP A 4 -16.22 -10.00 8.96
C ASP A 4 -15.00 -9.81 9.88
N PRO A 5 -14.80 -10.66 10.91
CA PRO A 5 -13.76 -10.46 11.92
C PRO A 5 -12.36 -10.48 11.31
N LYS A 6 -12.19 -11.05 10.10
CA LYS A 6 -10.91 -11.03 9.36
C LYS A 6 -10.59 -9.67 8.72
N ARG A 7 -11.58 -8.79 8.55
CA ARG A 7 -11.39 -7.43 8.02
C ARG A 7 -11.14 -6.39 9.10
N VAL A 8 -11.30 -6.75 10.37
CA VAL A 8 -10.92 -5.88 11.49
C VAL A 8 -9.41 -5.70 11.46
N ARG A 9 -8.96 -4.46 11.24
CA ARG A 9 -7.54 -4.10 11.24
C ARG A 9 -6.99 -4.20 12.67
N SER A 10 -6.59 -5.40 13.07
CA SER A 10 -6.05 -5.68 14.41
C SER A 10 -4.54 -5.50 14.51
N ARG A 11 -3.83 -5.51 13.36
CA ARG A 11 -2.38 -5.33 13.31
C ARG A 11 -2.04 -3.89 12.98
N TYR A 12 -1.29 -3.24 13.86
CA TYR A 12 -0.72 -1.92 13.64
C TYR A 12 0.78 -2.01 13.38
N GLY A 13 1.30 -1.13 12.53
CA GLY A 13 2.73 -0.93 12.31
C GLY A 13 3.05 0.53 12.58
N ALA A 14 4.08 0.78 13.38
CA ALA A 14 4.62 2.12 13.60
C ALA A 14 5.92 2.26 12.82
N ILE A 15 6.10 3.42 12.18
CA ILE A 15 7.31 3.75 11.43
C ILE A 15 7.89 5.02 12.06
N ASN A 16 9.16 4.97 12.43
CA ASN A 16 9.88 6.17 12.86
C ASN A 16 10.41 6.88 11.62
N LEU A 17 10.08 8.15 11.49
CA LEU A 17 10.50 9.01 10.39
C LEU A 17 11.31 10.17 10.96
N ASP A 18 12.35 10.58 10.25
CA ASP A 18 13.04 11.83 10.54
C ASP A 18 12.18 13.04 10.11
N GLN A 19 12.56 14.24 10.55
CA GLN A 19 11.83 15.48 10.28
C GLN A 19 11.65 15.74 8.78
N TYR A 20 12.65 15.45 7.95
CA TYR A 20 12.55 15.64 6.50
C TYR A 20 11.55 14.67 5.87
N GLU A 21 11.63 13.39 6.24
CA GLU A 21 10.74 12.35 5.73
C GLU A 21 9.28 12.61 6.13
N ALA A 22 9.05 13.04 7.37
CA ALA A 22 7.73 13.43 7.84
C ALA A 22 7.13 14.58 6.99
N ARG A 23 7.93 15.62 6.71
CA ARG A 23 7.49 16.75 5.88
C ARG A 23 7.18 16.34 4.44
N LEU A 24 7.94 15.41 3.89
CA LEU A 24 7.67 14.87 2.55
C LEU A 24 6.33 14.13 2.52
N ILE A 25 6.05 13.29 3.51
CA ILE A 25 4.78 12.58 3.61
C ILE A 25 3.62 13.57 3.78
N ASP A 26 3.79 14.62 4.61
CA ASP A 26 2.78 15.67 4.77
C ASP A 26 2.47 16.38 3.45
N ALA A 27 3.51 16.79 2.71
CA ALA A 27 3.33 17.41 1.39
C ALA A 27 2.62 16.47 0.40
N LEU A 28 2.90 15.17 0.46
CA LEU A 28 2.26 14.18 -0.41
C LEU A 28 0.79 13.96 -0.04
N VAL A 29 0.47 14.00 1.26
CA VAL A 29 -0.91 13.96 1.78
C VAL A 29 -1.68 15.19 1.30
N ASP A 30 -1.12 16.38 1.46
CA ASP A 30 -1.74 17.63 1.02
C ASP A 30 -1.97 17.66 -0.50
N TYR A 31 -1.02 17.12 -1.27
CA TYR A 31 -1.12 17.03 -2.73
C TYR A 31 -2.20 16.04 -3.20
N THR A 32 -2.29 14.87 -2.56
CA THR A 32 -3.22 13.81 -2.98
C THR A 32 -4.62 13.95 -2.37
N GLY A 33 -4.75 14.69 -1.27
CA GLY A 33 -6.00 14.79 -0.49
C GLY A 33 -6.38 13.50 0.24
N LEU A 34 -5.47 12.51 0.32
CA LEU A 34 -5.70 11.24 0.99
C LEU A 34 -5.33 11.32 2.47
N ASP A 35 -6.03 10.57 3.31
CA ASP A 35 -5.63 10.44 4.72
C ASP A 35 -4.22 9.82 4.85
N LYS A 36 -3.39 10.37 5.74
CA LYS A 36 -1.99 9.95 5.93
C LYS A 36 -1.87 8.44 6.17
N ALA A 37 -2.74 7.86 6.99
CA ALA A 37 -2.68 6.43 7.29
C ALA A 37 -3.12 5.56 6.11
N ALA A 38 -3.99 6.07 5.24
CA ALA A 38 -4.37 5.38 4.01
C ALA A 38 -3.21 5.40 2.99
N LEU A 39 -2.61 6.58 2.78
CA LEU A 39 -1.49 6.77 1.87
C LEU A 39 -0.27 5.93 2.26
N LEU A 40 0.12 5.97 3.54
CA LEU A 40 1.24 5.16 4.03
C LEU A 40 0.98 3.66 3.85
N ARG A 41 -0.26 3.20 4.08
CA ARG A 41 -0.63 1.81 3.85
C ARG A 41 -0.49 1.42 2.38
N GLN A 42 -0.93 2.27 1.46
CA GLN A 42 -0.81 1.99 0.02
C GLN A 42 0.65 1.92 -0.41
N LEU A 43 1.49 2.84 0.06
CA LEU A 43 2.92 2.83 -0.24
C LEU A 43 3.61 1.56 0.28
N VAL A 44 3.39 1.19 1.54
CA VAL A 44 3.99 -0.01 2.15
C VAL A 44 3.53 -1.29 1.45
N LEU A 45 2.24 -1.40 1.14
CA LEU A 45 1.73 -2.59 0.45
C LEU A 45 2.24 -2.67 -0.99
N LYS A 46 2.31 -1.54 -1.70
CA LYS A 46 2.87 -1.48 -3.05
C LYS A 46 4.32 -1.97 -3.05
N GLU A 47 5.16 -1.39 -2.19
CA GLU A 47 6.57 -1.76 -2.09
C GLU A 47 6.76 -3.24 -1.70
N ALA A 48 5.95 -3.74 -0.75
CA ALA A 48 6.00 -5.15 -0.35
C ALA A 48 5.64 -6.08 -1.52
N LEU A 49 4.63 -5.76 -2.32
CA LEU A 49 4.23 -6.55 -3.48
C LEU A 49 5.28 -6.51 -4.60
N GLU A 50 5.91 -5.36 -4.82
CA GLU A 50 7.02 -5.19 -5.77
C GLU A 50 8.25 -5.98 -5.32
N THR A 51 8.61 -5.93 -4.03
CA THR A 51 9.72 -6.70 -3.45
C THR A 51 9.49 -8.21 -3.57
N LEU A 52 8.24 -8.66 -3.41
CA LEU A 52 7.86 -10.06 -3.59
C LEU A 52 7.82 -10.49 -5.07
N GLY A 53 7.98 -9.56 -6.02
CA GLY A 53 7.86 -9.83 -7.46
C GLY A 53 6.45 -10.19 -7.91
N VAL A 54 5.44 -10.00 -7.05
CA VAL A 54 4.05 -10.38 -7.32
C VAL A 54 3.36 -9.35 -8.22
N ALA A 55 3.82 -8.10 -8.20
CA ALA A 55 3.30 -7.05 -9.08
C ALA A 55 3.48 -7.36 -10.59
N ASP A 56 4.45 -8.20 -10.98
CA ASP A 56 4.63 -8.63 -12.38
C ASP A 56 3.70 -9.81 -12.77
N LEU A 57 3.28 -10.63 -11.80
CA LEU A 57 2.54 -11.87 -12.04
C LEU A 57 1.09 -11.64 -12.51
N ASP A 58 0.50 -10.47 -12.23
CA ASP A 58 -0.83 -10.11 -12.74
C ASP A 58 -0.84 -9.87 -14.27
N THR A 59 0.31 -9.55 -14.88
CA THR A 59 0.39 -9.36 -16.35
C THR A 59 0.74 -10.65 -17.10
N ARG A 60 1.42 -11.59 -16.44
CA ARG A 60 1.94 -12.81 -17.09
C ARG A 60 0.91 -13.93 -17.20
N THR A 61 -0.10 -13.92 -16.32
CA THR A 61 -1.21 -14.88 -16.34
C THR A 61 -2.29 -14.53 -17.38
N LEU A 62 -2.23 -13.34 -17.98
CA LEU A 62 -3.18 -12.86 -18.98
C LEU A 62 -2.66 -12.92 -20.43
N GLN A 63 -1.58 -13.65 -20.74
CA GLN A 63 -1.33 -14.04 -22.13
C GLN A 63 -2.19 -15.28 -22.45
N PRO A 64 -3.27 -15.16 -23.24
CA PRO A 64 -3.82 -16.33 -23.88
C PRO A 64 -2.75 -16.82 -24.85
N ARG A 65 -2.40 -18.10 -24.80
CA ARG A 65 -1.63 -18.74 -25.87
C ARG A 65 -2.48 -18.68 -27.13
N ALA A 66 -2.30 -17.63 -27.93
CA ALA A 66 -2.79 -17.59 -29.30
C ALA A 66 -2.06 -18.73 -30.05
N SER A 67 -2.89 -19.65 -30.56
CA SER A 67 -2.50 -20.87 -31.27
C SER A 67 -2.30 -20.60 -32.74
#